data_AF-A0A0D7A8C9-F1
#
_entry.id   AF-A0A0D7A8C9-F1
#
_cell.length_a   1.000
_cell.length_b   1.000
_cell.length_c   1.000
_cell.angle_alpha   90.00
_cell.angle_beta   90.00
_cell.angle_gamma   90.00
#
_symmetry.space_group_name_H-M   'P 1'
#
loop_
_entity.id
_entity.type
_entity.pdbx_description
1 polymer ?
#
loop_
_entity_poly.entity_id
_entity_poly.type
_entity_poly.pdbx_seq_one_letter_code
_entity_poly.pdbx_strand_id
1 'polypeptide(L)'
;MAIIFQATASAPVNIAVIKYWGKRDTKLILPTNSSLSVTLDQDHLKSTTTSRADPSFEKDRLWLNGKEEEIKAGGRTATCIKEMKRLRKVEVEDKDPSAPTISKYPVHISSYNNFPTAAGLASSAAGFAALVSSLGALYALPVSPSTLSLIARQGSGSACRSLYGGYVAWEMGSSPTGEDSIAVQVAPQSHWPDIHALICVVSDDKKGTSSTSGMQRTVETSRLLEHRVAVVVPERMRDISAAIKARDFDTFARITMQDSNQFHAVALDTDPPIFYMNDVSKSIVAMITEYNRVAMEKTGKRKAAYTYDAGPNAVIYVKKENVKEVADMILYYFPDVKENFKDVFHLYSSQEMAGKLVDGYNAAVAKPWPKGAVKGLIHTKVGDGPRVLGDEESLLGPDGFPKTLA
;
A
#
# COMPACT_ATOMS: atom_id res chain seq x y z
N MET A 1 -3.47 -15.75 -37.15
CA MET A 1 -4.21 -15.27 -35.95
C MET A 1 -4.10 -13.76 -35.94
N ALA A 2 -5.18 -13.04 -35.60
CA ALA A 2 -5.10 -11.60 -35.41
C ALA A 2 -4.09 -11.28 -34.28
N ILE A 3 -3.32 -10.21 -34.43
CA ILE A 3 -2.37 -9.79 -33.41
C ILE A 3 -3.17 -9.30 -32.20
N ILE A 4 -2.94 -9.90 -31.03
CA ILE A 4 -3.58 -9.50 -29.76
C ILE A 4 -2.62 -8.56 -29.05
N PHE A 5 -3.05 -7.32 -28.80
CA PHE A 5 -2.31 -6.38 -27.97
C PHE A 5 -2.84 -6.45 -26.54
N GLN A 6 -2.17 -7.24 -25.69
CA GLN A 6 -2.55 -7.46 -24.31
C GLN A 6 -1.31 -7.55 -23.41
N ALA A 7 -1.44 -7.10 -22.16
CA ALA A 7 -0.46 -7.38 -21.14
C ALA A 7 -1.11 -7.55 -19.77
N THR A 8 -0.58 -8.48 -18.99
CA THR A 8 -0.97 -8.69 -17.59
C THR A 8 0.17 -8.27 -16.68
N ALA A 9 -0.15 -7.52 -15.64
CA ALA A 9 0.81 -7.18 -14.60
C ALA A 9 0.18 -7.34 -13.22
N SER A 10 1.00 -7.69 -12.24
CA SER A 10 0.66 -7.54 -10.83
C SER A 10 1.45 -6.41 -10.19
N ALA A 11 0.87 -5.77 -9.18
CA ALA A 11 1.54 -4.77 -8.37
C ALA A 11 1.34 -5.02 -6.86
N PRO A 12 2.36 -4.71 -6.05
CA PRO A 12 2.34 -4.91 -4.61
C PRO A 12 1.51 -3.85 -3.88
N VAL A 13 1.03 -4.24 -2.69
CA VAL A 13 0.60 -3.28 -1.66
C VAL A 13 1.85 -2.63 -1.05
N ASN A 14 1.77 -1.35 -0.70
CA ASN A 14 2.76 -0.68 0.14
C ASN A 14 2.10 -0.13 1.40
N ILE A 15 2.84 -0.11 2.52
CA ILE A 15 2.36 0.42 3.80
C ILE A 15 3.28 1.58 4.20
N ALA A 16 2.67 2.74 4.48
CA ALA A 16 3.40 3.95 4.81
C ALA A 16 3.96 3.90 6.23
N VAL A 17 5.27 4.15 6.37
CA VAL A 17 5.95 4.39 7.66
C VAL A 17 6.09 5.88 7.96
N ILE A 18 6.08 6.72 6.92
CA ILE A 18 5.81 8.16 7.00
C ILE A 18 4.54 8.45 6.20
N LYS A 19 3.51 8.99 6.85
CA LYS A 19 2.15 9.05 6.31
C LYS A 19 1.97 10.22 5.33
N TYR A 20 1.34 9.88 4.21
CA TYR A 20 0.72 10.84 3.30
C TYR A 20 -0.68 11.19 3.81
N TRP A 21 -0.89 12.44 4.20
CA TRP A 21 -2.21 12.93 4.65
C TRP A 21 -2.38 14.42 4.34
N GLY A 22 -3.05 14.71 3.23
CA GLY A 22 -3.34 16.08 2.77
C GLY A 22 -2.82 16.32 1.35
N LYS A 23 -3.59 17.06 0.55
CA LYS A 23 -3.20 17.47 -0.81
C LYS A 23 -3.10 18.98 -0.89
N ARG A 24 -1.98 19.48 -1.42
CA ARG A 24 -1.85 20.88 -1.84
C ARG A 24 -2.52 21.13 -3.19
N ASP A 25 -2.64 20.10 -4.03
CA ASP A 25 -3.40 20.12 -5.28
C ASP A 25 -4.21 18.83 -5.43
N THR A 26 -5.53 18.95 -5.50
CA THR A 26 -6.46 17.81 -5.60
C THR A 26 -6.59 17.26 -7.01
N LYS A 27 -6.33 18.06 -8.04
CA LYS A 27 -6.45 17.69 -9.45
C LYS A 27 -5.22 16.90 -9.91
N LEU A 28 -4.04 17.38 -9.56
CA LEU A 28 -2.76 16.74 -9.87
C LEU A 28 -2.33 15.72 -8.80
N ILE A 29 -3.07 15.67 -7.69
CA ILE A 29 -2.81 14.82 -6.52
C ILE A 29 -1.40 15.08 -5.99
N LEU A 30 -1.11 16.35 -5.68
CA LEU A 30 0.16 16.75 -5.09
C LEU A 30 0.03 16.80 -3.57
N PRO A 31 0.95 16.18 -2.81
CA PRO A 31 0.79 16.02 -1.38
C PRO A 31 1.24 17.28 -0.64
N THR A 32 0.78 17.47 0.59
CA THR A 32 1.29 18.51 1.48
C THR A 32 2.71 18.20 1.97
N ASN A 33 3.08 16.92 2.08
CA ASN A 33 4.39 16.46 2.54
C ASN A 33 4.85 15.20 1.78
N SER A 34 6.17 14.95 1.73
CA SER A 34 6.71 13.68 1.24
C SER A 34 6.27 12.52 2.16
N SER A 35 6.29 11.30 1.64
CA SER A 35 5.93 10.10 2.41
C SER A 35 6.87 8.95 2.08
N LEU A 36 6.93 7.93 2.94
CA LEU A 36 7.80 6.77 2.76
C LEU A 36 7.06 5.50 3.16
N SER A 37 7.18 4.45 2.35
CA SER A 37 6.52 3.16 2.57
C SER A 37 7.47 1.99 2.40
N VAL A 38 7.08 0.85 2.99
CA VAL A 38 7.65 -0.46 2.68
C VAL A 38 6.69 -1.17 1.73
N THR A 39 7.21 -1.62 0.59
CA THR A 39 6.51 -2.46 -0.37
C THR A 39 6.41 -3.89 0.18
N LEU A 40 5.24 -4.50 0.13
CA LEU A 40 4.97 -5.85 0.64
C LEU A 40 5.08 -6.90 -0.47
N ASP A 41 5.40 -8.13 -0.07
CA ASP A 41 5.55 -9.26 -0.99
C ASP A 41 4.24 -9.62 -1.71
N GLN A 42 4.32 -9.68 -3.05
CA GLN A 42 3.21 -9.98 -3.96
C GLN A 42 2.76 -11.44 -3.87
N ASP A 43 3.59 -12.33 -3.35
CA ASP A 43 3.21 -13.72 -3.11
C ASP A 43 2.08 -13.82 -2.08
N HIS A 44 1.95 -12.81 -1.22
CA HIS A 44 0.89 -12.71 -0.21
C HIS A 44 -0.19 -11.71 -0.60
N LEU A 45 0.18 -10.50 -1.06
CA LEU A 45 -0.75 -9.40 -1.30
C LEU A 45 -0.45 -8.68 -2.62
N LYS A 46 -1.32 -8.86 -3.61
CA LYS A 46 -1.18 -8.23 -4.92
C LYS A 46 -2.51 -7.85 -5.56
N SER A 47 -2.45 -6.82 -6.41
CA SER A 47 -3.45 -6.51 -7.41
C SER A 47 -2.95 -7.02 -8.75
N THR A 48 -3.73 -7.82 -9.47
CA THR A 48 -3.44 -8.26 -10.84
C THR A 48 -4.35 -7.50 -11.80
N THR A 49 -3.80 -6.98 -12.90
CA THR A 49 -4.56 -6.27 -13.93
C THR A 49 -4.12 -6.74 -15.32
N THR A 50 -5.10 -7.03 -16.17
CA THR A 50 -4.91 -7.27 -17.59
C THR A 50 -5.52 -6.12 -18.38
N SER A 51 -4.75 -5.55 -19.31
CA SER A 51 -5.20 -4.51 -20.23
C SER A 51 -5.06 -5.03 -21.66
N ARG A 52 -6.10 -4.85 -22.48
CA ARG A 52 -6.11 -5.22 -23.90
C ARG A 52 -6.59 -4.06 -24.74
N ALA A 53 -5.86 -3.73 -25.80
CA ALA A 53 -6.23 -2.73 -26.79
C ALA A 53 -6.68 -3.42 -28.08
N ASP A 54 -7.84 -3.04 -28.61
CA ASP A 54 -8.40 -3.66 -29.81
C ASP A 54 -9.24 -2.64 -30.60
N PRO A 55 -9.06 -2.52 -31.93
CA PRO A 55 -9.85 -1.58 -32.74
C PRO A 55 -11.33 -1.97 -32.84
N SER A 56 -11.69 -3.23 -32.52
CA SER A 56 -13.08 -3.68 -32.51
C SER A 56 -13.85 -3.28 -31.25
N PHE A 57 -13.16 -2.83 -30.20
CA PHE A 57 -13.82 -2.32 -29.00
C PHE A 57 -14.45 -0.95 -29.27
N GLU A 58 -15.62 -0.69 -28.69
CA GLU A 58 -16.35 0.56 -28.88
C GLU A 58 -15.83 1.69 -27.97
N LYS A 59 -15.40 1.35 -26.75
CA LYS A 59 -14.98 2.31 -25.72
C LYS A 59 -14.06 1.65 -24.68
N ASP A 60 -13.37 2.49 -23.91
CA ASP A 60 -12.61 2.01 -22.76
C ASP A 60 -13.56 1.44 -21.69
N ARG A 61 -13.26 0.27 -21.13
CA ARG A 61 -14.08 -0.41 -20.10
C ARG A 61 -13.19 -0.98 -19.01
N LEU A 62 -13.69 -0.95 -17.77
CA LEU A 62 -12.99 -1.45 -16.59
C LEU A 62 -13.89 -2.41 -15.82
N TRP A 63 -13.35 -3.57 -15.47
CA TRP A 63 -13.93 -4.49 -14.50
C TRP A 63 -13.02 -4.62 -13.29
N LEU A 64 -13.59 -4.47 -12.10
CA LEU A 64 -12.91 -4.66 -10.83
C LEU A 64 -13.59 -5.80 -10.07
N ASN A 65 -12.83 -6.86 -9.79
CA ASN A 65 -13.32 -8.08 -9.14
C ASN A 65 -14.58 -8.65 -9.83
N GLY A 66 -14.59 -8.69 -11.17
CA GLY A 66 -15.69 -9.24 -11.99
C GLY A 66 -16.88 -8.29 -12.19
N LYS A 67 -16.93 -7.14 -11.52
CA LYS A 67 -17.98 -6.14 -11.70
C LYS A 67 -17.49 -4.99 -12.59
N GLU A 68 -18.31 -4.59 -13.56
CA GLU A 68 -18.01 -3.41 -14.39
C GLU A 68 -18.11 -2.12 -13.57
N GLU A 69 -17.08 -1.28 -13.70
CA GLU A 69 -16.99 0.03 -13.06
C GLU A 69 -17.00 1.13 -14.12
N GLU A 70 -17.73 2.21 -13.85
CA GLU A 70 -17.85 3.33 -14.78
C GLU A 70 -16.52 4.12 -14.85
N ILE A 71 -15.98 4.26 -16.07
CA ILE A 71 -14.87 5.17 -16.34
C ILE A 71 -15.42 6.58 -16.58
N LYS A 72 -15.54 7.36 -15.50
CA LYS A 72 -16.03 8.74 -15.58
C LYS A 72 -15.06 9.64 -16.36
N ALA A 73 -15.59 10.39 -17.33
CA ALA A 73 -14.83 11.38 -18.08
C ALA A 73 -14.16 12.40 -17.14
N GLY A 74 -12.86 12.65 -17.32
CA GLY A 74 -12.07 13.51 -16.43
C GLY A 74 -11.79 12.92 -15.03
N GLY A 75 -12.27 11.71 -14.73
CA GLY A 75 -11.99 10.98 -13.51
C GLY A 75 -10.59 10.35 -13.50
N ARG A 76 -10.20 9.84 -12.33
CA ARG A 76 -8.86 9.29 -12.06
C ARG A 76 -8.42 8.20 -13.06
N THR A 77 -9.28 7.22 -13.31
CA THR A 77 -9.02 6.14 -14.28
C THR A 77 -8.89 6.67 -15.72
N ALA A 78 -9.80 7.56 -16.13
CA ALA A 78 -9.76 8.16 -17.46
C ALA A 78 -8.48 8.96 -17.68
N THR A 79 -8.04 9.72 -16.67
CA THR A 79 -6.77 10.46 -16.70
C THR A 79 -5.58 9.52 -16.85
N CYS A 80 -5.51 8.43 -16.08
CA CYS A 80 -4.44 7.45 -16.24
C CYS A 80 -4.41 6.85 -17.66
N ILE A 81 -5.55 6.38 -18.18
CA ILE A 81 -5.62 5.79 -19.53
C ILE A 81 -5.18 6.81 -20.59
N LYS A 82 -5.67 8.05 -20.49
CA LYS A 82 -5.32 9.14 -21.40
C LYS A 82 -3.81 9.41 -21.40
N GLU A 83 -3.19 9.54 -20.23
CA GLU A 83 -1.75 9.81 -20.15
C GLU A 83 -0.91 8.62 -20.63
N MET A 84 -1.34 7.38 -20.37
CA MET A 84 -0.67 6.18 -20.91
C MET A 84 -0.76 6.11 -22.45
N LYS A 85 -1.93 6.41 -23.04
CA LYS A 85 -2.10 6.53 -24.49
C LYS A 85 -1.24 7.67 -25.07
N ARG A 86 -1.15 8.81 -24.37
CA ARG A 86 -0.28 9.93 -24.76
C ARG A 86 1.19 9.52 -24.78
N LEU A 87 1.66 8.80 -23.75
CA LEU A 87 3.03 8.27 -23.72
C LEU A 87 3.27 7.27 -24.85
N ARG A 88 2.33 6.34 -25.12
CA ARG A 88 2.44 5.42 -26.26
C ARG A 88 2.65 6.16 -27.57
N LYS A 89 1.83 7.19 -27.81
CA LYS A 89 1.92 8.01 -29.01
C LYS A 89 3.28 8.71 -29.11
N VAL A 90 3.67 9.46 -28.09
CA VAL A 90 4.87 10.34 -28.14
C VAL A 90 6.18 9.55 -28.06
N GLU A 91 6.23 8.50 -27.24
CA GLU A 91 7.47 7.77 -26.97
C GLU A 91 7.70 6.59 -27.92
N VAL A 92 6.67 6.13 -28.64
CA VAL A 92 6.78 4.98 -29.55
C VAL A 92 6.29 5.33 -30.94
N GLU A 93 5.01 5.66 -31.13
CA GLU A 93 4.41 5.75 -32.47
C GLU A 93 4.90 6.94 -33.29
N ASP A 94 5.12 8.10 -32.66
CA ASP A 94 5.63 9.29 -33.34
C ASP A 94 7.14 9.20 -33.61
N LYS A 95 7.86 8.33 -32.90
CA LYS A 95 9.30 8.10 -33.04
C LYS A 95 9.63 6.95 -33.99
N ASP A 96 8.71 6.01 -34.15
CA ASP A 96 8.85 4.85 -35.03
C ASP A 96 7.57 4.67 -35.88
N PRO A 97 7.55 5.12 -37.15
CA PRO A 97 6.43 4.96 -38.06
C PRO A 97 6.05 3.50 -38.36
N SER A 98 6.92 2.53 -38.05
CA SER A 98 6.63 1.11 -38.22
C SER A 98 5.86 0.51 -37.03
N ALA A 99 5.81 1.22 -35.90
CA ALA A 99 5.12 0.77 -34.70
C ALA A 99 3.60 0.76 -34.90
N PRO A 100 2.88 -0.27 -34.39
CA PRO A 100 1.42 -0.28 -34.42
C PRO A 100 0.81 0.92 -33.68
N THR A 101 -0.22 1.55 -34.26
CA THR A 101 -0.88 2.75 -33.72
C THR A 101 -1.96 2.44 -32.68
N ILE A 102 -1.60 1.62 -31.69
CA ILE A 102 -2.50 1.09 -30.66
C ILE A 102 -2.92 2.13 -29.61
N SER A 103 -2.30 3.32 -29.56
CA SER A 103 -2.73 4.44 -28.69
C SER A 103 -4.16 4.93 -28.98
N LYS A 104 -4.65 4.71 -30.22
CA LYS A 104 -5.99 5.11 -30.65
C LYS A 104 -7.07 4.08 -30.32
N TYR A 105 -6.68 2.85 -30.02
CA TYR A 105 -7.63 1.78 -29.78
C TYR A 105 -8.28 1.93 -28.41
N PRO A 106 -9.57 1.61 -28.28
CA PRO A 106 -10.19 1.47 -26.98
C PRO A 106 -9.58 0.27 -26.22
N VAL A 107 -9.63 0.36 -24.89
CA VAL A 107 -8.96 -0.59 -23.99
C VAL A 107 -9.96 -1.21 -23.03
N HIS A 108 -10.00 -2.53 -23.01
CA HIS A 108 -10.67 -3.28 -21.95
C HIS A 108 -9.67 -3.64 -20.86
N ILE A 109 -10.06 -3.42 -19.61
CA ILE A 109 -9.20 -3.60 -18.43
C ILE A 109 -9.94 -4.46 -17.42
N SER A 110 -9.37 -5.59 -17.01
CA SER A 110 -9.89 -6.39 -15.90
C SER A 110 -8.87 -6.42 -14.78
N SER A 111 -9.31 -6.16 -13.54
CA SER A 111 -8.47 -6.07 -12.35
C SER A 111 -9.04 -6.89 -11.20
N TYR A 112 -8.16 -7.54 -10.43
CA TYR A 112 -8.52 -8.39 -9.29
C TYR A 112 -7.51 -8.21 -8.15
N ASN A 113 -8.00 -8.22 -6.91
CA ASN A 113 -7.18 -8.21 -5.70
C ASN A 113 -7.31 -9.55 -4.96
N ASN A 114 -6.20 -10.16 -4.54
CA ASN A 114 -6.23 -11.39 -3.74
C ASN A 114 -6.46 -11.14 -2.23
N PHE A 115 -6.75 -9.89 -1.86
CA PHE A 115 -7.08 -9.47 -0.50
C PHE A 115 -8.42 -8.73 -0.47
N PRO A 116 -9.18 -8.79 0.65
CA PRO A 116 -10.52 -8.21 0.67
C PRO A 116 -10.46 -6.70 0.45
N THR A 117 -11.28 -6.20 -0.49
CA THR A 117 -11.33 -4.76 -0.81
C THR A 117 -11.74 -3.91 0.42
N ALA A 118 -12.50 -4.51 1.35
CA ALA A 118 -12.92 -3.90 2.61
C ALA A 118 -11.88 -4.02 3.75
N ALA A 119 -10.77 -4.76 3.58
CA ALA A 119 -9.76 -4.93 4.62
C ALA A 119 -8.84 -3.71 4.80
N GLY A 120 -9.16 -2.54 4.26
CA GLY A 120 -8.38 -1.31 4.51
C GLY A 120 -6.91 -1.33 4.05
N LEU A 121 -6.45 -2.37 3.34
CA LEU A 121 -5.06 -2.59 2.90
C LEU A 121 -4.70 -1.81 1.63
N ALA A 122 -4.98 -0.50 1.60
CA ALA A 122 -4.63 0.39 0.50
C ALA A 122 -4.95 -0.17 -0.92
N SER A 123 -6.09 -0.84 -1.09
CA SER A 123 -6.47 -1.53 -2.34
C SER A 123 -6.42 -0.64 -3.59
N SER A 124 -6.80 0.63 -3.46
CA SER A 124 -6.70 1.62 -4.54
C SER A 124 -5.25 1.86 -4.99
N ALA A 125 -4.28 1.84 -4.08
CA ALA A 125 -2.88 2.09 -4.42
C ALA A 125 -2.30 0.97 -5.29
N ALA A 126 -2.45 -0.28 -4.85
CA ALA A 126 -2.00 -1.44 -5.61
C ALA A 126 -2.77 -1.59 -6.95
N GLY A 127 -4.08 -1.32 -6.95
CA GLY A 127 -4.90 -1.38 -8.17
C GLY A 127 -4.45 -0.38 -9.26
N PHE A 128 -4.24 0.89 -8.89
CA PHE A 128 -3.76 1.89 -9.86
C PHE A 128 -2.30 1.66 -10.28
N ALA A 129 -1.47 1.11 -9.40
CA ALA A 129 -0.12 0.67 -9.77
C ALA A 129 -0.18 -0.47 -10.80
N ALA A 130 -1.00 -1.50 -10.57
CA ALA A 130 -1.18 -2.61 -11.49
C ALA A 130 -1.76 -2.15 -12.84
N LEU A 131 -2.71 -1.21 -12.84
CA LEU A 131 -3.24 -0.57 -14.05
C LEU A 131 -2.13 0.07 -14.87
N VAL A 132 -1.34 0.95 -14.26
CA VAL A 132 -0.27 1.67 -14.95
C VAL A 132 0.83 0.71 -15.42
N SER A 133 1.17 -0.31 -14.63
CA SER A 133 2.14 -1.33 -15.04
C SER A 133 1.64 -2.18 -16.21
N SER A 134 0.37 -2.61 -16.18
CA SER A 134 -0.26 -3.39 -17.26
C SER A 134 -0.36 -2.57 -18.54
N LEU A 135 -0.81 -1.32 -18.47
CA LEU A 135 -0.83 -0.41 -19.63
C LEU A 135 0.57 -0.09 -20.14
N GLY A 136 1.55 0.06 -19.25
CA GLY A 136 2.96 0.31 -19.61
C GLY A 136 3.55 -0.84 -20.40
N ALA A 137 3.27 -2.08 -19.97
CA ALA A 137 3.66 -3.29 -20.67
C ALA A 137 2.91 -3.45 -22.01
N LEU A 138 1.58 -3.25 -22.03
CA LEU A 138 0.74 -3.29 -23.24
C LEU A 138 1.27 -2.35 -24.33
N TYR A 139 1.65 -1.13 -23.92
CA TYR A 139 2.13 -0.11 -24.82
C TYR A 139 3.64 -0.15 -25.06
N ALA A 140 4.36 -1.12 -24.48
CA ALA A 140 5.81 -1.25 -24.56
C ALA A 140 6.54 0.08 -24.30
N LEU A 141 6.11 0.81 -23.26
CA LEU A 141 6.62 2.15 -23.00
C LEU A 141 8.09 2.11 -22.55
N PRO A 142 9.02 2.81 -23.22
CA PRO A 142 10.44 2.85 -22.86
C PRO A 142 10.72 3.87 -21.75
N VAL A 143 9.91 3.87 -20.69
CA VAL A 143 9.97 4.87 -19.62
C VAL A 143 10.32 4.24 -18.27
N SER A 144 10.96 5.02 -17.40
CA SER A 144 11.33 4.57 -16.07
C SER A 144 10.09 4.36 -15.18
N PRO A 145 10.19 3.53 -14.12
CA PRO A 145 9.11 3.44 -13.12
C PRO A 145 8.81 4.78 -12.45
N SER A 146 9.79 5.68 -12.33
CA SER A 146 9.59 7.05 -11.82
C SER A 146 8.67 7.87 -12.73
N THR A 147 8.84 7.76 -14.05
CA THR A 147 7.95 8.39 -15.03
C THR A 147 6.53 7.83 -14.93
N LEU A 148 6.38 6.50 -14.84
CA LEU A 148 5.07 5.88 -14.61
C LEU A 148 4.45 6.31 -13.27
N SER A 149 5.27 6.62 -12.27
CA SER A 149 4.81 7.02 -10.94
C SER A 149 4.04 8.34 -10.97
N LEU A 150 4.34 9.24 -11.91
CA LEU A 150 3.59 10.49 -12.15
C LEU A 150 2.12 10.19 -12.50
N ILE A 151 1.90 9.19 -13.35
CA ILE A 151 0.57 8.80 -13.81
C ILE A 151 -0.17 8.02 -12.71
N ALA A 152 0.52 7.10 -12.04
CA ALA A 152 -0.03 6.36 -10.91
C ALA A 152 -0.47 7.29 -9.78
N ARG A 153 0.29 8.36 -9.50
CA ARG A 153 -0.05 9.41 -8.53
C ARG A 153 -1.40 10.06 -8.83
N GLN A 154 -1.66 10.41 -10.09
CA GLN A 154 -2.94 11.02 -10.50
C GLN A 154 -4.13 10.05 -10.43
N GLY A 155 -3.87 8.75 -10.51
CA GLY A 155 -4.89 7.72 -10.27
C GLY A 155 -5.24 7.59 -8.80
N SER A 156 -4.22 7.47 -7.96
CA SER A 156 -4.38 7.32 -6.51
C SER A 156 -3.05 7.62 -5.83
N GLY A 157 -2.80 8.85 -5.39
CA GLY A 157 -1.53 9.35 -4.81
C GLY A 157 -0.48 8.30 -4.42
N SER A 158 -0.76 7.52 -3.37
CA SER A 158 0.14 6.47 -2.84
C SER A 158 0.47 5.30 -3.77
N ALA A 159 -0.23 5.13 -4.89
CA ALA A 159 0.03 4.15 -5.96
C ALA A 159 1.41 4.38 -6.59
N CYS A 160 1.89 5.63 -6.63
CA CYS A 160 3.22 5.93 -7.16
C CYS A 160 4.31 5.13 -6.44
N ARG A 161 4.18 4.91 -5.12
CA ARG A 161 5.15 4.16 -4.32
C ARG A 161 5.12 2.66 -4.59
N SER A 162 4.01 2.12 -5.10
CA SER A 162 3.89 0.71 -5.49
C SER A 162 4.57 0.40 -6.84
N LEU A 163 5.18 1.39 -7.52
CA LEU A 163 5.95 1.14 -8.74
C LEU A 163 7.39 0.68 -8.49
N TYR A 164 7.79 0.62 -7.21
CA TYR A 164 9.10 0.13 -6.78
C TYR A 164 8.95 -0.89 -5.66
N GLY A 165 9.92 -1.82 -5.58
CA GLY A 165 10.09 -2.71 -4.44
C GLY A 165 10.90 -2.08 -3.31
N GLY A 166 10.96 -2.77 -2.17
CA GLY A 166 11.77 -2.36 -1.03
C GLY A 166 11.16 -1.19 -0.25
N TYR A 167 11.94 -0.12 -0.13
CA TYR A 167 11.62 1.08 0.63
C TYR A 167 11.49 2.24 -0.34
N VAL A 168 10.34 2.88 -0.37
CA VAL A 168 9.98 3.81 -1.45
C VAL A 168 9.48 5.11 -0.85
N ALA A 169 10.12 6.21 -1.23
CA ALA A 169 9.66 7.54 -0.92
C ALA A 169 8.77 8.05 -2.06
N TRP A 170 7.74 8.82 -1.73
CA TRP A 170 7.08 9.74 -2.64
C TRP A 170 7.53 11.13 -2.27
N GLU A 171 8.31 11.74 -3.15
CA GLU A 171 8.74 13.12 -3.02
C GLU A 171 7.59 14.06 -3.33
N MET A 172 7.36 15.03 -2.44
CA MET A 172 6.25 15.96 -2.61
C MET A 172 6.43 16.84 -3.84
N GLY A 173 7.67 17.11 -4.25
CA GLY A 173 7.98 18.07 -5.29
C GLY A 173 7.64 19.51 -4.88
N SER A 174 8.16 20.44 -5.66
CA SER A 174 7.99 21.89 -5.53
C SER A 174 7.35 22.51 -6.78
N SER A 175 7.46 21.83 -7.93
CA SER A 175 6.90 22.33 -9.19
C SER A 175 5.36 22.33 -9.15
N PRO A 176 4.70 23.43 -9.58
CA PRO A 176 3.24 23.49 -9.65
C PRO A 176 2.67 22.56 -10.74
N THR A 177 3.48 22.15 -11.72
CA THR A 177 3.09 21.14 -12.73
C THR A 177 3.09 19.72 -12.14
N GLY A 178 3.77 19.52 -11.02
CA GLY A 178 3.92 18.24 -10.35
C GLY A 178 4.89 17.29 -11.03
N GLU A 179 5.72 17.75 -11.97
CA GLU A 179 6.70 16.90 -12.68
C GLU A 179 7.79 16.32 -11.76
N ASP A 180 8.05 16.98 -10.63
CA ASP A 180 9.02 16.58 -9.61
C ASP A 180 8.37 15.86 -8.40
N SER A 181 7.04 15.63 -8.43
CA SER A 181 6.36 14.85 -7.41
C SER A 181 6.26 13.37 -7.80
N ILE A 182 7.35 12.65 -7.59
CA ILE A 182 7.60 11.29 -8.07
C ILE A 182 7.90 10.31 -6.93
N ALA A 183 7.76 9.02 -7.23
CA ALA A 183 8.28 7.97 -6.36
C ALA A 183 9.76 7.69 -6.64
N VAL A 184 10.54 7.48 -5.59
CA VAL A 184 11.96 7.13 -5.64
C VAL A 184 12.25 5.96 -4.71
N GLN A 185 13.06 5.01 -5.17
CA GLN A 185 13.49 3.89 -4.34
C GLN A 185 14.60 4.36 -3.38
N VAL A 186 14.33 4.30 -2.08
CA VAL A 186 15.28 4.61 -1.02
C VAL A 186 16.26 3.45 -0.83
N ALA A 187 15.76 2.22 -0.89
CA ALA A 187 16.55 1.00 -0.89
C ALA A 187 15.75 -0.16 -1.51
N PRO A 188 16.38 -1.07 -2.26
CA PRO A 188 15.70 -2.25 -2.81
C PRO A 188 15.35 -3.27 -1.73
N GLN A 189 14.48 -4.24 -2.03
CA GLN A 189 14.11 -5.31 -1.09
C GLN A 189 15.32 -6.09 -0.56
N SER A 190 16.34 -6.29 -1.41
CA SER A 190 17.56 -7.03 -1.07
C SER A 190 18.45 -6.28 -0.07
N HIS A 191 18.22 -4.97 0.10
CA HIS A 191 18.98 -4.18 1.06
C HIS A 191 18.62 -4.55 2.49
N TRP A 192 17.37 -4.87 2.81
CA TRP A 192 16.99 -5.20 4.19
C TRP A 192 15.86 -6.24 4.23
N PRO A 193 16.14 -7.48 3.77
CA PRO A 193 15.14 -8.53 3.57
C PRO A 193 14.56 -9.08 4.88
N ASP A 194 15.22 -8.86 6.01
CA ASP A 194 14.81 -9.37 7.32
C ASP A 194 13.62 -8.61 7.92
N ILE A 195 13.12 -7.55 7.28
CA ILE A 195 11.92 -6.84 7.71
C ILE A 195 10.67 -7.59 7.27
N HIS A 196 9.97 -8.14 8.25
CA HIS A 196 8.67 -8.77 8.09
C HIS A 196 7.55 -7.84 8.57
N ALA A 197 6.32 -8.13 8.13
CA ALA A 197 5.12 -7.44 8.56
C ALA A 197 4.04 -8.46 8.96
N LEU A 198 3.44 -8.24 10.13
CA LEU A 198 2.25 -8.92 10.61
C LEU A 198 1.07 -7.96 10.51
N ILE A 199 0.02 -8.33 9.77
CA ILE A 199 -1.14 -7.49 9.56
C ILE A 199 -2.33 -8.08 10.30
N CYS A 200 -2.78 -7.39 11.34
CA CYS A 200 -3.99 -7.75 12.08
C CYS A 200 -5.20 -7.14 11.36
N VAL A 201 -6.02 -7.98 10.75
CA VAL A 201 -7.28 -7.55 10.13
C VAL A 201 -8.32 -7.42 11.23
N VAL A 202 -8.48 -6.20 11.75
CA VAL A 202 -9.42 -5.87 12.82
C VAL A 202 -10.84 -5.88 12.26
N SER A 203 -11.79 -6.37 13.06
CA SER A 203 -13.20 -6.22 12.71
C SER A 203 -13.57 -4.75 12.73
N ASP A 204 -14.02 -4.25 11.58
CA ASP A 204 -14.63 -2.95 11.48
C ASP A 204 -15.97 -3.09 10.77
N ASP A 205 -16.93 -2.28 11.21
CA ASP A 205 -18.09 -1.93 10.40
C ASP A 205 -17.64 -0.98 9.29
N LYS A 206 -18.48 -0.69 8.29
CA LYS A 206 -18.06 0.13 7.14
C LYS A 206 -17.37 1.44 7.59
N LYS A 207 -16.19 1.68 7.02
CA LYS A 207 -15.38 2.89 7.24
C LYS A 207 -16.24 4.16 7.20
N GLY A 208 -16.32 4.87 8.33
CA GLY A 208 -17.14 6.08 8.46
C GLY A 208 -16.71 7.23 7.54
N THR A 209 -15.40 7.48 7.40
CA THR A 209 -14.85 8.58 6.58
C THR A 209 -13.80 8.10 5.59
N SER A 210 -14.01 8.32 4.29
CA SER A 210 -13.03 7.97 3.24
C SER A 210 -11.70 8.71 3.42
N SER A 211 -10.58 8.14 2.96
CA SER A 211 -9.28 8.82 3.07
C SER A 211 -9.25 10.14 2.30
N THR A 212 -9.90 10.22 1.13
CA THR A 212 -9.90 11.41 0.27
C THR A 212 -10.64 12.58 0.91
N SER A 213 -11.85 12.33 1.43
CA SER A 213 -12.63 13.36 2.12
C SER A 213 -11.98 13.74 3.45
N GLY A 214 -11.51 12.74 4.21
CA GLY A 214 -10.88 12.95 5.50
C GLY A 214 -9.63 13.83 5.40
N MET A 215 -8.72 13.52 4.49
CA MET A 215 -7.45 14.27 4.40
C MET A 215 -7.63 15.73 3.96
N GLN A 216 -8.61 16.02 3.10
CA GLN A 216 -8.88 17.42 2.72
C GLN A 216 -9.53 18.17 3.86
N ARG A 217 -10.46 17.53 4.59
CA ARG A 217 -11.03 18.15 5.79
C ARG A 217 -9.97 18.44 6.86
N THR A 218 -9.00 17.54 7.04
CA THR A 218 -7.85 17.79 7.92
C THR A 218 -7.03 18.99 7.44
N VAL A 219 -6.77 19.11 6.14
CA VAL A 219 -6.08 20.29 5.57
C VAL A 219 -6.85 21.59 5.85
N GLU A 220 -8.18 21.55 5.77
CA GLU A 220 -9.03 22.72 5.96
C GLU A 220 -9.17 23.15 7.43
N THR A 221 -9.03 22.23 8.39
CA THR A 221 -9.48 22.47 9.78
C THR A 221 -8.46 22.17 10.87
N SER A 222 -7.48 21.30 10.64
CA SER A 222 -6.50 20.91 11.66
C SER A 222 -5.35 21.91 11.73
N ARG A 223 -5.23 22.60 12.87
CA ARG A 223 -4.11 23.51 13.13
C ARG A 223 -2.81 22.73 13.39
N LEU A 224 -2.90 21.49 13.88
CA LEU A 224 -1.73 20.64 14.10
C LEU A 224 -1.11 20.13 12.80
N LEU A 225 -1.88 20.06 11.70
CA LEU A 225 -1.36 19.61 10.41
C LEU A 225 -0.28 20.54 9.86
N GLU A 226 -0.43 21.85 10.02
CA GLU A 226 0.53 22.85 9.52
C GLU A 226 1.94 22.60 10.07
N HIS A 227 2.04 22.43 11.40
CA HIS A 227 3.32 22.13 12.05
C HIS A 227 3.85 20.75 11.66
N ARG A 228 2.97 19.74 11.55
CA ARG A 228 3.36 18.40 11.09
C ARG A 228 4.03 18.45 9.71
N VAL A 229 3.42 19.15 8.77
CA VAL A 229 3.89 19.24 7.38
C VAL A 229 5.17 20.05 7.28
N ALA A 230 5.23 21.21 7.93
CA ALA A 230 6.35 22.14 7.79
C ALA A 230 7.61 21.71 8.55
N VAL A 231 7.46 21.07 9.71
CA VAL A 231 8.57 20.81 10.64
C VAL A 231 8.81 19.31 10.84
N VAL A 232 7.77 18.55 11.18
CA VAL A 232 7.96 17.19 11.69
C VAL A 232 8.27 16.18 10.58
N VAL A 233 7.51 16.22 9.48
CA VAL A 233 7.68 15.23 8.40
C VAL A 233 9.03 15.36 7.68
N PRO A 234 9.55 16.56 7.34
CA PRO A 234 10.87 16.69 6.72
C PRO A 234 12.00 16.04 7.55
N GLU A 235 12.00 16.26 8.87
CA GLU A 235 12.96 15.65 9.79
C GLU A 235 12.83 14.12 9.79
N ARG A 236 11.60 13.61 9.96
CA ARG A 236 11.35 12.16 9.97
C ARG A 236 11.70 11.48 8.66
N MET A 237 11.45 12.11 7.52
CA MET A 237 11.82 11.60 6.20
C MET A 237 13.34 11.40 6.10
N ARG A 238 14.12 12.40 6.53
CA ARG A 238 15.59 12.31 6.57
C ARG A 238 16.04 11.17 7.48
N ASP A 239 15.55 11.15 8.71
CA ASP A 239 16.03 10.24 9.75
C ASP A 239 15.63 8.78 9.47
N ILE A 240 14.40 8.53 9.00
CA ILE A 240 13.97 7.17 8.66
C ILE A 240 14.67 6.66 7.39
N SER A 241 14.96 7.53 6.43
CA SER A 241 15.74 7.15 5.25
C SER A 241 17.17 6.77 5.62
N ALA A 242 17.79 7.51 6.55
CA ALA A 242 19.08 7.16 7.12
C ALA A 242 19.03 5.82 7.87
N ALA A 243 17.99 5.61 8.69
CA ALA A 243 17.79 4.36 9.42
C ALA A 243 17.63 3.16 8.48
N ILE A 244 16.89 3.30 7.38
CA ILE A 244 16.75 2.27 6.34
C ILE A 244 18.11 1.94 5.71
N LYS A 245 18.89 2.96 5.32
CA LYS A 245 20.23 2.77 4.74
C LYS A 245 21.18 2.09 5.73
N ALA A 246 21.11 2.42 7.02
CA ALA A 246 21.94 1.86 8.08
C ALA A 246 21.42 0.52 8.65
N ARG A 247 20.24 0.05 8.23
CA ARG A 247 19.52 -1.09 8.85
C ARG A 247 19.31 -0.91 10.36
N ASP A 248 19.09 0.32 10.79
CA ASP A 248 18.81 0.67 12.18
C ASP A 248 17.32 0.49 12.49
N PHE A 249 16.99 -0.70 13.00
CA PHE A 249 15.61 -1.05 13.33
C PHE A 249 15.05 -0.20 14.48
N ASP A 250 15.88 0.23 15.45
CA ASP A 250 15.35 0.97 16.61
C ASP A 250 14.83 2.35 16.18
N THR A 251 15.62 3.07 15.38
CA THR A 251 15.21 4.36 14.81
C THR A 251 14.04 4.19 13.84
N PHE A 252 14.08 3.19 12.96
CA PHE A 252 12.97 2.86 12.06
C PHE A 252 11.67 2.61 12.84
N ALA A 253 11.73 1.80 13.89
CA ALA A 253 10.57 1.43 14.71
C ALA A 253 9.99 2.63 15.45
N ARG A 254 10.85 3.42 16.11
CA ARG A 254 10.45 4.62 16.83
C ARG A 254 9.74 5.61 15.90
N ILE A 255 10.34 5.94 14.75
CA ILE A 255 9.77 6.92 13.83
C ILE A 255 8.45 6.41 13.25
N THR A 256 8.38 5.14 12.83
CA THR A 256 7.18 4.52 12.28
C THR A 256 5.98 4.63 13.24
N MET A 257 6.18 4.29 14.52
CA MET A 257 5.13 4.38 15.54
C MET A 257 4.74 5.84 15.82
N GLN A 258 5.73 6.73 15.96
CA GLN A 258 5.48 8.16 16.21
C GLN A 258 4.74 8.84 15.06
N ASP A 259 5.03 8.48 13.81
CA ASP A 259 4.37 9.05 12.64
C ASP A 259 2.96 8.51 12.45
N SER A 260 2.74 7.22 12.71
CA SER A 260 1.40 6.65 12.81
C SER A 260 0.55 7.41 13.83
N ASN A 261 1.05 7.58 15.06
CA ASN A 261 0.32 8.25 16.13
C ASN A 261 0.01 9.71 15.79
N GLN A 262 0.97 10.44 15.21
CA GLN A 262 0.76 11.84 14.85
C GLN A 262 -0.19 12.00 13.66
N PHE A 263 -0.22 11.06 12.72
CA PHE A 263 -1.24 11.02 11.68
C PHE A 263 -2.65 10.89 12.29
N HIS A 264 -2.85 9.96 13.21
CA HIS A 264 -4.15 9.83 13.90
C HIS A 264 -4.44 11.03 14.82
N ALA A 265 -3.42 11.72 15.35
CA ALA A 265 -3.60 12.95 16.11
C ALA A 265 -4.11 14.12 15.25
N VAL A 266 -3.59 14.31 14.03
CA VAL A 266 -4.13 15.34 13.12
C VAL A 266 -5.51 14.97 12.58
N ALA A 267 -5.81 13.67 12.44
CA ALA A 267 -7.16 13.20 12.13
C ALA A 267 -8.14 13.52 13.29
N LEU A 268 -7.69 13.38 14.54
CA LEU A 268 -8.47 13.76 15.73
C LEU A 268 -8.64 15.28 15.87
N ASP A 269 -7.64 16.07 15.47
CA ASP A 269 -7.67 17.54 15.46
C ASP A 269 -8.49 18.14 14.30
N THR A 270 -8.97 17.30 13.38
CA THR A 270 -9.90 17.72 12.32
C THR A 270 -11.26 18.06 12.92
N ASP A 271 -11.97 19.03 12.35
CA ASP A 271 -13.36 19.33 12.72
C ASP A 271 -14.30 18.90 11.58
N PRO A 272 -15.28 17.98 11.77
CA PRO A 272 -15.43 17.11 12.93
C PRO A 272 -14.29 16.09 13.03
N PRO A 273 -14.01 15.55 14.24
CA PRO A 273 -12.90 14.63 14.46
C PRO A 273 -13.07 13.34 13.68
N ILE A 274 -11.95 12.83 13.15
CA ILE A 274 -11.90 11.59 12.40
C ILE A 274 -11.27 10.51 13.27
N PHE A 275 -12.04 9.44 13.54
CA PHE A 275 -11.58 8.26 14.26
C PHE A 275 -11.40 7.08 13.31
N TYR A 276 -10.15 6.65 13.15
CA TYR A 276 -9.81 5.44 12.39
C TYR A 276 -9.42 4.27 13.28
N MET A 277 -8.68 4.54 14.34
CA MET A 277 -8.31 3.53 15.34
C MET A 277 -9.47 3.29 16.30
N ASN A 278 -9.75 2.02 16.59
CA ASN A 278 -10.73 1.61 17.58
C ASN A 278 -10.02 1.04 18.84
N ASP A 279 -10.78 0.48 19.78
CA ASP A 279 -10.22 -0.03 21.03
C ASP A 279 -9.36 -1.30 20.83
N VAL A 280 -9.62 -2.08 19.78
CA VAL A 280 -8.75 -3.19 19.37
C VAL A 280 -7.40 -2.63 18.89
N SER A 281 -7.41 -1.58 18.06
CA SER A 281 -6.18 -0.89 17.62
C SER A 281 -5.38 -0.38 18.82
N LYS A 282 -6.04 0.27 19.81
CA LYS A 282 -5.38 0.75 21.03
C LYS A 282 -4.77 -0.38 21.86
N SER A 283 -5.42 -1.55 21.90
CA SER A 283 -4.92 -2.73 22.60
C SER A 283 -3.65 -3.29 21.95
N ILE A 284 -3.61 -3.34 20.62
CA ILE A 284 -2.41 -3.74 19.88
C ILE A 284 -1.27 -2.72 20.09
N VAL A 285 -1.58 -1.42 20.17
CA VAL A 285 -0.58 -0.39 20.54
C VAL A 285 -0.01 -0.65 21.93
N ALA A 286 -0.86 -0.88 22.94
CA ALA A 286 -0.42 -1.21 24.29
C ALA A 286 0.44 -2.48 24.31
N MET A 287 0.01 -3.51 23.55
CA MET A 287 0.71 -4.78 23.45
C MET A 287 2.16 -4.61 22.96
N ILE A 288 2.33 -3.89 21.85
CA ILE A 288 3.64 -3.67 21.22
C ILE A 288 4.49 -2.67 22.01
N THR A 289 3.89 -1.66 22.63
CA THR A 289 4.61 -0.75 23.53
C THR A 289 5.24 -1.51 24.70
N GLU A 290 4.48 -2.41 25.33
CA GLU A 290 4.98 -3.22 26.45
C GLU A 290 6.04 -4.22 26.01
N TYR A 291 5.86 -4.86 24.85
CA TYR A 291 6.88 -5.73 24.27
C TYR A 291 8.21 -5.00 24.04
N ASN A 292 8.13 -3.77 23.52
CA ASN A 292 9.30 -2.92 23.33
C ASN A 292 9.89 -2.44 24.66
N ARG A 293 9.09 -2.19 25.71
CA ARG A 293 9.61 -1.86 27.05
C ARG A 293 10.52 -2.99 27.56
N VAL A 294 10.03 -4.23 27.54
CA VAL A 294 10.80 -5.42 27.93
C VAL A 294 12.08 -5.56 27.09
N ALA A 295 11.99 -5.37 25.78
CA ALA A 295 13.15 -5.46 24.89
C ALA A 295 14.19 -4.37 25.16
N MET A 296 13.75 -3.13 25.40
CA MET A 296 14.61 -1.99 25.72
C MET A 296 15.36 -2.19 27.05
N GLU A 297 14.70 -2.72 28.07
CA GLU A 297 15.34 -3.01 29.36
C GLU A 297 16.43 -4.07 29.23
N LYS A 298 16.22 -5.08 28.38
CA LYS A 298 17.17 -6.18 28.19
C LYS A 298 18.31 -5.87 27.20
N THR A 299 18.03 -5.09 26.17
CA THR A 299 18.93 -4.95 25.01
C THR A 299 19.19 -3.51 24.56
N GLY A 300 18.49 -2.53 25.12
CA GLY A 300 18.55 -1.13 24.69
C GLY A 300 17.92 -0.85 23.32
N LYS A 301 17.22 -1.82 22.72
CA LYS A 301 16.64 -1.72 21.37
C LYS A 301 15.20 -2.23 21.30
N ARG A 302 14.37 -1.59 20.48
CA ARG A 302 13.02 -2.05 20.11
C ARG A 302 13.08 -3.28 19.20
N LYS A 303 12.02 -4.09 19.25
CA LYS A 303 11.87 -5.31 18.44
C LYS A 303 10.69 -5.28 17.48
N ALA A 304 9.69 -4.43 17.71
CA ALA A 304 8.53 -4.29 16.82
C ALA A 304 8.09 -2.83 16.64
N ALA A 305 7.37 -2.54 15.56
CA ALA A 305 6.82 -1.22 15.27
C ALA A 305 5.42 -1.35 14.69
N TYR A 306 4.40 -0.82 15.38
CA TYR A 306 3.07 -0.73 14.82
C TYR A 306 2.93 0.48 13.90
N THR A 307 2.03 0.38 12.94
CA THR A 307 1.54 1.50 12.14
C THR A 307 0.11 1.24 11.69
N TYR A 308 -0.65 2.32 11.55
CA TYR A 308 -2.06 2.31 11.16
C TYR A 308 -2.28 3.31 10.03
N ASP A 309 -2.99 2.88 8.99
CA ASP A 309 -3.48 3.76 7.95
C ASP A 309 -4.90 4.28 8.30
N ALA A 310 -5.68 4.68 7.31
CA ALA A 310 -7.03 5.18 7.50
C ALA A 310 -8.04 4.03 7.77
N GLY A 311 -7.87 3.34 8.90
CA GLY A 311 -8.72 2.26 9.39
C GLY A 311 -8.09 1.59 10.62
N PRO A 312 -8.79 0.61 11.24
CA PRO A 312 -8.34 0.04 12.51
C PRO A 312 -7.30 -1.07 12.37
N ASN A 313 -6.97 -1.49 11.14
CA ASN A 313 -6.03 -2.58 10.90
C ASN A 313 -4.61 -2.20 11.28
N ALA A 314 -3.99 -3.04 12.11
CA ALA A 314 -2.62 -2.86 12.54
C ALA A 314 -1.68 -3.52 11.53
N VAL A 315 -0.63 -2.81 11.13
CA VAL A 315 0.55 -3.41 10.51
C VAL A 315 1.70 -3.32 11.50
N ILE A 316 2.30 -4.46 11.83
CA ILE A 316 3.39 -4.57 12.79
C ILE A 316 4.64 -5.00 12.04
N TYR A 317 5.58 -4.07 11.89
CA TYR A 317 6.92 -4.39 11.39
C TYR A 317 7.77 -5.00 12.49
N VAL A 318 8.51 -6.04 12.13
CA VAL A 318 9.33 -6.82 13.06
C VAL A 318 10.45 -7.49 12.28
N LYS A 319 11.64 -7.61 12.87
CA LYS A 319 12.72 -8.39 12.24
C LYS A 319 12.40 -9.88 12.28
N LYS A 320 12.77 -10.63 11.25
CA LYS A 320 12.49 -12.06 11.05
C LYS A 320 12.63 -12.90 12.32
N GLU A 321 13.72 -12.72 13.07
CA GLU A 321 14.03 -13.50 14.27
C GLU A 321 13.04 -13.27 15.44
N ASN A 322 12.26 -12.18 15.42
CA ASN A 322 11.32 -11.82 16.48
C ASN A 322 9.85 -12.01 16.07
N VAL A 323 9.57 -12.46 14.84
CA VAL A 323 8.18 -12.58 14.33
C VAL A 323 7.36 -13.51 15.22
N LYS A 324 7.93 -14.66 15.62
CA LYS A 324 7.23 -15.65 16.43
C LYS A 324 6.79 -15.08 17.77
N GLU A 325 7.64 -14.30 18.45
CA GLU A 325 7.29 -13.64 19.71
C GLU A 325 6.06 -12.73 19.56
N VAL A 326 5.99 -11.97 18.46
CA VAL A 326 4.84 -11.08 18.18
C VAL A 326 3.59 -11.87 17.82
N ALA A 327 3.70 -12.92 17.00
CA ALA A 327 2.59 -13.79 16.65
C ALA A 327 2.01 -14.50 17.88
N ASP A 328 2.86 -15.02 18.77
CA ASP A 328 2.44 -15.66 20.02
C ASP A 328 1.71 -14.67 20.94
N MET A 329 2.13 -13.41 21.02
CA MET A 329 1.41 -12.39 21.80
C MET A 329 0.07 -12.01 21.17
N ILE A 330 -0.02 -11.93 19.83
CA ILE A 330 -1.29 -11.72 19.12
C ILE A 330 -2.25 -12.87 19.45
N LEU A 331 -1.79 -14.12 19.39
CA LEU A 331 -2.60 -15.29 19.75
C LEU A 331 -2.99 -15.31 21.24
N TYR A 332 -2.20 -14.72 22.13
CA TYR A 332 -2.55 -14.60 23.54
C TYR A 332 -3.72 -13.63 23.75
N TYR A 333 -3.67 -12.44 23.15
CA TYR A 333 -4.72 -11.42 23.30
C TYR A 333 -5.91 -11.61 22.35
N PHE A 334 -5.73 -12.32 21.24
CA PHE A 334 -6.72 -12.53 20.17
C PHE A 334 -6.71 -14.01 19.73
N PRO A 335 -7.12 -14.95 20.59
CA PRO A 335 -6.92 -16.38 20.37
C PRO A 335 -7.59 -16.95 19.11
N ASP A 336 -8.73 -16.39 18.69
CA ASP A 336 -9.46 -16.86 17.52
C ASP A 336 -8.78 -16.51 16.19
N VAL A 337 -7.76 -15.66 16.20
CA VAL A 337 -6.95 -15.34 15.01
C VAL A 337 -6.34 -16.59 14.39
N LYS A 338 -6.06 -17.63 15.19
CA LYS A 338 -5.54 -18.91 14.71
C LYS A 338 -6.43 -19.58 13.66
N GLU A 339 -7.74 -19.33 13.69
CA GLU A 339 -8.70 -19.89 12.71
C GLU A 339 -8.45 -19.33 11.29
N ASN A 340 -7.89 -18.12 11.20
CA ASN A 340 -7.68 -17.39 9.96
C ASN A 340 -6.22 -16.91 9.81
N PHE A 341 -5.27 -17.66 10.38
CA PHE A 341 -3.83 -17.41 10.21
C PHE A 341 -3.19 -18.55 9.42
N LYS A 342 -2.80 -18.25 8.17
CA LYS A 342 -2.00 -19.18 7.35
C LYS A 342 -0.53 -19.03 7.73
N ASP A 343 0.07 -20.05 8.34
CA ASP A 343 1.48 -20.08 8.72
C ASP A 343 2.41 -20.31 7.50
N VAL A 344 2.41 -19.36 6.56
CA VAL A 344 3.12 -19.45 5.28
C VAL A 344 4.65 -19.42 5.43
N PHE A 345 5.15 -19.08 6.61
CA PHE A 345 6.58 -19.09 6.95
C PHE A 345 6.96 -20.19 7.93
N HIS A 346 6.04 -21.11 8.25
CA HIS A 346 6.26 -22.27 9.12
C HIS A 346 6.80 -21.91 10.53
N LEU A 347 6.33 -20.79 11.10
CA LEU A 347 6.69 -20.32 12.45
C LEU A 347 6.39 -21.34 13.55
N TYR A 348 5.33 -22.14 13.36
CA TYR A 348 4.90 -23.16 14.32
C TYR A 348 5.28 -24.56 13.86
N SER A 349 5.52 -24.76 12.56
CA SER A 349 5.82 -26.07 12.01
C SER A 349 4.76 -27.10 12.48
N SER A 350 5.16 -28.24 13.06
CA SER A 350 4.27 -29.24 13.65
C SER A 350 3.91 -28.98 15.13
N GLN A 351 4.30 -27.83 15.70
CA GLN A 351 3.91 -27.43 17.05
C GLN A 351 2.53 -26.77 17.05
N GLU A 352 1.82 -26.87 18.17
CA GLU A 352 0.54 -26.20 18.35
C GLU A 352 0.71 -24.68 18.32
N MET A 353 -0.15 -24.00 17.56
CA MET A 353 -0.24 -22.55 17.52
C MET A 353 -0.88 -22.04 18.80
N ALA A 354 -0.04 -21.73 19.79
CA ALA A 354 -0.45 -21.31 21.13
C ALA A 354 0.03 -19.90 21.45
N GLY A 355 -0.84 -19.13 22.12
CA GLY A 355 -0.51 -17.79 22.58
C GLY A 355 0.44 -17.80 23.77
N LYS A 356 1.46 -16.92 23.75
CA LYS A 356 2.46 -16.81 24.81
C LYS A 356 2.96 -15.37 24.94
N LEU A 357 3.24 -14.96 26.18
CA LEU A 357 3.91 -13.69 26.50
C LEU A 357 5.40 -13.93 26.77
N VAL A 358 6.23 -12.94 26.44
CA VAL A 358 7.68 -12.99 26.73
C VAL A 358 7.97 -12.77 28.22
N ASP A 359 9.12 -13.27 28.70
CA ASP A 359 9.49 -13.14 30.12
C ASP A 359 9.64 -11.66 30.54
N GLY A 360 9.00 -11.29 31.64
CA GLY A 360 8.99 -9.92 32.17
C GLY A 360 7.91 -9.00 31.57
N TYR A 361 7.04 -9.53 30.72
CA TYR A 361 5.91 -8.81 30.14
C TYR A 361 4.78 -8.59 31.14
N ASN A 362 4.29 -7.36 31.27
CA ASN A 362 3.12 -7.04 32.07
C ASN A 362 1.81 -7.38 31.32
N ALA A 363 1.17 -8.50 31.67
CA ALA A 363 -0.07 -8.95 31.03
C ALA A 363 -1.28 -8.00 31.24
N ALA A 364 -1.20 -7.04 32.17
CA ALA A 364 -2.30 -6.13 32.48
C ALA A 364 -2.43 -4.93 31.51
N VAL A 365 -1.51 -4.78 30.55
CA VAL A 365 -1.53 -3.66 29.58
C VAL A 365 -2.69 -3.74 28.58
N ALA A 366 -3.26 -4.92 28.40
CA ALA A 366 -4.45 -5.18 27.61
C ALA A 366 -5.22 -6.35 28.23
N LYS A 367 -6.49 -6.50 27.86
CA LYS A 367 -7.27 -7.70 28.20
C LYS A 367 -7.39 -8.57 26.95
N PRO A 368 -7.41 -9.92 27.08
CA PRO A 368 -7.80 -10.78 25.98
C PRO A 368 -9.17 -10.36 25.44
N TRP A 369 -9.29 -10.30 24.12
CA TRP A 369 -10.48 -9.85 23.44
C TRP A 369 -11.44 -11.01 23.14
N PRO A 370 -12.76 -10.74 23.11
CA PRO A 370 -13.76 -11.72 22.67
C PRO A 370 -13.56 -12.10 21.20
N LYS A 371 -14.21 -13.20 20.81
CA LYS A 371 -14.15 -13.73 19.45
C LYS A 371 -14.52 -12.70 18.39
N GLY A 372 -13.70 -12.66 17.33
CA GLY A 372 -13.94 -11.83 16.16
C GLY A 372 -13.34 -10.42 16.21
N ALA A 373 -12.70 -9.99 17.30
CA ALA A 373 -12.07 -8.66 17.38
C ALA A 373 -10.97 -8.47 16.31
N VAL A 374 -10.17 -9.50 16.06
CA VAL A 374 -9.26 -9.61 14.92
C VAL A 374 -9.73 -10.79 14.08
N LYS A 375 -10.13 -10.52 12.84
CA LYS A 375 -10.69 -11.49 11.88
C LYS A 375 -9.64 -12.41 11.28
N GLY A 376 -8.38 -11.99 11.23
CA GLY A 376 -7.29 -12.79 10.71
C GLY A 376 -5.94 -12.10 10.82
N LEU A 377 -4.89 -12.88 10.57
CA LEU A 377 -3.50 -12.43 10.61
C LEU A 377 -2.83 -12.79 9.29
N ILE A 378 -2.21 -11.80 8.67
CA ILE A 378 -1.41 -11.99 7.44
C ILE A 378 0.05 -11.76 7.81
N HIS A 379 0.88 -12.77 7.59
CA HIS A 379 2.33 -12.66 7.70
C HIS A 379 2.91 -12.48 6.31
N THR A 380 3.64 -11.38 6.10
CA THR A 380 4.35 -11.08 4.86
C THR A 380 5.72 -10.45 5.17
N LYS A 381 6.43 -10.00 4.15
CA LYS A 381 7.75 -9.37 4.24
C LYS A 381 7.89 -8.25 3.22
N VAL A 382 9.02 -7.54 3.28
CA VAL A 382 9.40 -6.60 2.22
C VAL A 382 9.46 -7.32 0.86
N GLY A 383 8.90 -6.69 -0.17
CA GLY A 383 8.72 -7.26 -1.50
C GLY A 383 9.30 -6.41 -2.63
N ASP A 384 9.23 -6.96 -3.84
CA ASP A 384 9.69 -6.34 -5.08
C ASP A 384 8.63 -5.38 -5.67
N GLY A 385 8.96 -4.75 -6.81
CA GLY A 385 8.05 -3.88 -7.53
C GLY A 385 7.10 -4.68 -8.45
N PRO A 386 6.31 -4.00 -9.29
CA PRO A 386 5.36 -4.67 -10.19
C PRO A 386 6.00 -5.75 -11.07
N ARG A 387 5.26 -6.85 -11.28
CA ARG A 387 5.68 -8.00 -12.11
C ARG A 387 4.82 -8.07 -13.37
N VAL A 388 5.43 -8.12 -14.55
CA VAL A 388 4.74 -8.50 -15.79
C VAL A 388 4.54 -10.03 -15.76
N LEU A 389 3.33 -10.48 -16.04
CA LEU A 389 2.93 -11.88 -15.96
C LEU A 389 2.68 -12.47 -17.35
N GLY A 390 2.72 -13.79 -17.45
CA GLY A 390 2.40 -14.51 -18.69
C GLY A 390 0.90 -14.48 -19.03
N ASP A 391 0.57 -14.96 -20.23
CA ASP A 391 -0.80 -14.98 -20.76
C ASP A 391 -1.74 -15.87 -19.95
N GLU A 392 -1.20 -16.89 -19.27
CA GLU A 392 -1.94 -17.79 -18.38
C GLU A 392 -2.60 -17.05 -17.21
N GLU A 393 -1.97 -15.98 -16.72
CA GLU A 393 -2.46 -15.14 -15.62
C GLU A 393 -3.47 -14.07 -16.11
N SER A 394 -3.76 -14.02 -17.42
CA SER A 394 -4.71 -13.05 -17.98
C SER A 394 -6.08 -13.14 -17.31
N LEU A 395 -6.64 -11.98 -16.96
CA LEU A 395 -8.00 -11.83 -16.46
C LEU A 395 -9.03 -11.64 -17.58
N LEU A 396 -8.58 -11.46 -18.83
CA LEU A 396 -9.43 -11.36 -20.02
C LEU A 396 -9.39 -12.65 -20.85
N GLY A 397 -10.54 -13.02 -21.40
CA GLY A 397 -10.71 -14.12 -22.34
C GLY A 397 -10.34 -13.74 -23.79
N PRO A 398 -10.47 -14.69 -24.73
CA PRO A 398 -10.16 -14.47 -26.14
C PRO A 398 -10.99 -13.37 -26.80
N ASP A 399 -12.19 -13.10 -26.28
CA ASP A 399 -13.12 -12.05 -26.71
C ASP A 399 -12.79 -10.67 -26.13
N GLY A 400 -11.82 -10.58 -25.21
CA GLY A 400 -11.45 -9.33 -24.56
C GLY A 400 -12.36 -8.94 -23.40
N PHE A 401 -13.16 -9.88 -22.89
CA PHE A 401 -14.01 -9.69 -21.70
C PHE A 401 -13.48 -10.48 -20.51
N PRO A 402 -13.86 -10.14 -19.26
CA PRO A 402 -13.38 -10.85 -18.09
C PRO A 402 -13.69 -12.35 -18.14
N LYS A 403 -12.70 -13.20 -17.78
CA LYS A 403 -12.90 -14.65 -17.64
C LYS A 403 -13.90 -15.00 -16.53
N THR A 404 -14.01 -14.13 -15.53
CA THR A 404 -14.92 -14.28 -14.39
C THR A 404 -15.71 -12.98 -14.22
N LEU A 405 -17.04 -13.09 -14.23
CA LEU A 405 -17.97 -12.01 -13.86
C LEU A 405 -18.53 -12.29 -12.47
N ALA A 406 -18.81 -11.22 -11.72
CA ALA A 406 -19.28 -11.27 -10.33
C ALA A 406 -20.79 -11.53 -10.20
#